data_AF-A0A2N9LYZ9-F1
#
_entry.id   AF-A0A2N9LYZ9-F1
#
_cell.length_a   1.000
_cell.length_b   1.000
_cell.length_c   1.000
_cell.angle_alpha   90.00
_cell.angle_beta   90.00
_cell.angle_gamma   90.00
#
_symmetry.space_group_name_H-M   'P 1'
#
loop_
_entity.id
_entity.type
_entity.pdbx_description
1 polymer ?
#
loop_
_entity_poly.entity_id
_entity_poly.type
_entity_poly.pdbx_seq_one_letter_code
_entity_poly.pdbx_strand_id
1 'polypeptide(L)'
;MKKLLSLGVVALYIGMTAMTLSGSQDRFENEGIGERLVGAWRLARLEQPGADGKIRNADSSGLLVFTRDGHTLVQVMERNPQAQSPAGPEQYSQGGYEASFGTYVIDERSHTFTFHVEGALVRSLIGKDLPRAFELSGKQLIVKSTRPNEHWRVAWERD
;
A
#
# COMPACT_ATOMS: atom_id res chain seq x y z
N MET A 1 -57.62 55.76 29.12
CA MET A 1 -57.22 56.34 27.82
C MET A 1 -55.76 56.74 27.95
N LYS A 2 -54.76 55.97 27.52
CA LYS A 2 -54.38 55.61 26.15
C LYS A 2 -53.65 54.26 26.17
N LYS A 3 -53.94 53.39 25.19
CA LYS A 3 -53.19 52.15 24.89
C LYS A 3 -52.02 52.49 23.97
N LEU A 4 -50.88 51.81 24.13
CA LEU A 4 -49.83 51.57 23.12
C LEU A 4 -48.99 50.39 23.65
N LEU A 5 -49.35 49.14 23.28
CA LEU A 5 -48.76 48.34 22.19
C LEU A 5 -47.28 48.00 22.38
N SER A 6 -47.07 46.74 22.79
CA SER A 6 -45.82 45.98 22.78
C SER A 6 -45.26 45.84 21.36
N LEU A 7 -43.93 45.84 21.21
CA LEU A 7 -43.25 45.06 20.18
C LEU A 7 -41.82 44.75 20.67
N GLY A 8 -41.56 43.48 20.98
CA GLY A 8 -40.22 42.93 21.13
C GLY A 8 -39.75 42.28 19.84
N VAL A 9 -38.46 42.37 19.53
CA VAL A 9 -37.72 41.47 18.62
C VAL A 9 -36.27 41.44 19.13
N VAL A 10 -35.94 40.45 19.97
CA VAL A 10 -35.11 39.28 19.64
C VAL A 10 -33.80 39.65 18.94
N ALA A 11 -32.72 39.74 19.74
CA ALA A 11 -31.36 39.82 19.23
C ALA A 11 -30.95 38.45 18.68
N LEU A 12 -30.74 38.38 17.36
CA LEU A 12 -30.28 37.19 16.66
C LEU A 12 -28.76 37.05 16.84
N TYR A 13 -28.33 36.18 17.76
CA TYR A 13 -26.93 35.75 17.83
C TYR A 13 -26.68 34.74 16.70
N ILE A 14 -26.07 35.19 15.61
CA ILE A 14 -25.52 34.28 14.59
C ILE A 14 -24.21 33.74 15.14
N GLY A 15 -24.26 32.57 15.78
CA GLY A 15 -23.08 31.80 16.12
C GLY A 15 -22.42 31.27 14.85
N MET A 16 -21.27 31.85 14.47
CA MET A 16 -20.37 31.26 13.48
C MET A 16 -19.64 30.08 14.15
N THR A 17 -20.19 28.88 14.04
CA THR A 17 -19.43 27.66 14.32
C THR A 17 -18.46 27.44 13.17
N ALA A 18 -17.19 27.79 13.39
CA ALA A 18 -16.10 27.35 12.54
C ALA A 18 -15.99 25.82 12.65
N MET A 19 -16.53 25.10 11.65
CA MET A 19 -16.25 23.69 11.47
C MET A 19 -14.80 23.55 11.03
N THR A 20 -13.90 23.30 11.97
CA THR A 20 -12.53 22.88 11.67
C THR A 20 -12.59 21.49 11.03
N LEU A 21 -12.45 21.44 9.71
CA LEU A 21 -12.23 20.20 8.96
C LEU A 21 -10.79 19.71 9.26
N SER A 22 -10.54 19.21 10.47
CA SER A 22 -9.23 18.68 10.90
C SER A 22 -9.30 17.17 11.20
N GLY A 23 -10.24 16.45 10.58
CA GLY A 23 -10.52 15.04 10.90
C GLY A 23 -9.74 14.00 10.07
N SER A 24 -8.90 14.41 9.12
CA SER A 24 -8.21 13.49 8.21
C SER A 24 -6.71 13.35 8.47
N GLN A 25 -6.06 14.29 9.15
CA GLN A 25 -4.63 14.20 9.46
C GLN A 25 -4.37 13.41 10.75
N ASP A 26 -5.16 13.63 11.81
CA ASP A 26 -4.95 12.96 13.12
C ASP A 26 -5.27 11.45 13.13
N ARG A 27 -6.10 10.96 12.21
CA ARG A 27 -6.49 9.54 12.17
C ARG A 27 -5.33 8.60 11.82
N PHE A 28 -4.38 9.07 10.99
CA PHE A 28 -3.25 8.24 10.56
C PHE A 28 -2.12 8.15 11.59
N GLU A 29 -2.08 9.05 12.58
CA GLU A 29 -1.03 9.05 13.60
C GLU A 29 -1.33 8.12 14.78
N ASN A 30 -2.61 7.75 14.98
CA ASN A 30 -3.06 6.95 16.14
C ASN A 30 -3.47 5.50 15.78
N GLU A 31 -3.37 5.12 14.51
CA GLU A 31 -3.57 3.75 14.04
C GLU A 31 -2.23 3.01 13.98
N GLY A 32 -2.17 1.78 14.53
CA GLY A 32 -0.98 0.92 14.45
C GLY A 32 -0.53 0.72 13.01
N ILE A 33 0.76 0.44 12.78
CA ILE A 33 1.34 0.36 11.43
C ILE A 33 0.58 -0.66 10.57
N GLY A 34 0.09 -1.75 11.18
CA GLY A 34 -0.76 -2.73 10.50
C GLY A 34 -2.06 -2.16 9.94
N GLU A 35 -2.80 -1.36 10.70
CA GLU A 35 -4.03 -0.72 10.19
C GLU A 35 -3.73 0.26 9.05
N ARG A 36 -2.60 0.97 9.13
CA ARG A 36 -2.16 1.87 8.06
C ARG A 36 -1.68 1.14 6.80
N LEU A 37 -1.41 -0.17 6.85
CA LEU A 37 -1.13 -0.99 5.67
C LEU A 37 -2.41 -1.53 5.02
N VAL A 38 -3.49 -1.72 5.78
CA VAL A 38 -4.77 -2.23 5.25
C VAL A 38 -5.29 -1.34 4.12
N GLY A 39 -5.75 -1.97 3.05
CA GLY A 39 -6.31 -1.33 1.87
C GLY A 39 -5.66 -1.80 0.56
N ALA A 40 -6.09 -1.15 -0.53
CA ALA A 40 -5.57 -1.38 -1.86
C ALA A 40 -4.50 -0.34 -2.21
N TRP A 41 -3.44 -0.82 -2.85
CA TRP A 41 -2.27 -0.04 -3.22
C TRP A 41 -1.95 -0.29 -4.69
N ARG A 42 -1.98 0.76 -5.50
CA ARG A 42 -1.65 0.68 -6.93
C ARG A 42 -0.16 0.84 -7.16
N LEU A 43 0.31 0.11 -8.16
CA LEU A 43 1.70 0.21 -8.55
C LEU A 43 2.00 1.61 -9.09
N ALA A 44 2.87 2.35 -8.39
CA ALA A 44 3.37 3.64 -8.84
C ALA A 44 4.71 3.48 -9.58
N ARG A 45 5.57 2.57 -9.12
CA ARG A 45 6.87 2.28 -9.74
C ARG A 45 7.38 0.90 -9.35
N LEU A 46 7.93 0.17 -10.31
CA LEU A 46 8.71 -1.05 -10.09
C LEU A 46 10.13 -0.83 -10.62
N GLU A 47 11.11 -0.83 -9.74
CA GLU A 47 12.55 -0.79 -10.05
C GLU A 47 13.09 -2.22 -9.96
N GLN A 48 13.68 -2.75 -11.04
CA GLN A 48 14.27 -4.10 -11.05
C GLN A 48 15.55 -4.17 -11.90
N PRO A 49 16.48 -5.10 -11.60
CA PRO A 49 17.65 -5.34 -12.43
C PRO A 49 17.26 -5.81 -13.84
N GLY A 50 17.81 -5.18 -14.88
CA GLY A 50 17.78 -5.73 -16.23
C GLY A 50 18.89 -6.76 -16.45
N ALA A 51 18.96 -7.31 -17.66
CA ALA A 51 19.93 -8.35 -18.03
C ALA A 51 21.41 -7.93 -17.88
N ASP A 52 21.70 -6.62 -17.92
CA ASP A 52 23.04 -6.05 -17.70
C ASP A 52 23.32 -5.69 -16.22
N GLY A 53 22.44 -6.09 -15.30
CA GLY A 53 22.52 -5.79 -13.86
C GLY A 53 22.13 -4.36 -13.49
N LYS A 54 21.83 -3.47 -14.45
CA LYS A 54 21.42 -2.10 -14.15
C LYS A 54 19.95 -2.06 -13.75
N ILE A 55 19.65 -1.30 -12.69
CA ILE A 55 18.28 -1.04 -12.25
C ILE A 55 17.54 -0.21 -13.29
N ARG A 56 16.34 -0.64 -13.65
CA ARG A 56 15.43 0.05 -14.57
C ARG A 56 14.03 0.07 -14.00
N ASN A 57 13.24 1.05 -14.42
CA ASN A 57 11.81 1.05 -14.20
C ASN A 57 11.15 0.07 -15.18
N ALA A 58 10.33 -0.84 -14.66
CA ALA A 58 9.50 -1.72 -15.47
C ALA A 58 8.26 -0.96 -15.98
N ASP A 59 7.92 -1.17 -17.24
CA ASP A 59 6.65 -0.70 -17.80
C ASP A 59 5.53 -1.66 -17.38
N SER A 60 4.96 -1.40 -16.20
CA SER A 60 4.00 -2.31 -15.57
C SER A 60 2.82 -1.60 -14.92
N SER A 61 1.81 -2.39 -14.57
CA SER A 61 0.67 -2.01 -13.73
C SER A 61 0.42 -3.12 -12.71
N GLY A 62 -0.08 -2.78 -11.54
CA GLY A 62 -0.33 -3.78 -10.52
C GLY A 62 -1.14 -3.28 -9.35
N LEU A 63 -1.54 -4.22 -8.50
CA LEU A 63 -2.27 -4.00 -7.27
C LEU A 63 -1.67 -4.88 -6.16
N LEU A 64 -1.45 -4.27 -5.00
CA LEU A 64 -1.13 -4.92 -3.75
C LEU A 64 -2.28 -4.62 -2.78
N VAL A 65 -2.83 -5.65 -2.15
CA VAL A 65 -3.94 -5.48 -1.20
C VAL A 65 -3.55 -6.12 0.12
N PHE A 66 -3.73 -5.39 1.22
CA PHE A 66 -3.71 -5.94 2.58
C PHE A 66 -5.13 -5.86 3.15
N THR A 67 -5.65 -6.97 3.65
CA THR A 67 -6.97 -7.01 4.29
C THR A 67 -6.81 -7.05 5.81
N ARG A 68 -7.82 -6.52 6.51
CA ARG A 68 -7.81 -6.46 7.99
C ARG A 68 -7.83 -7.85 8.65
N ASP A 69 -8.33 -8.86 7.95
CA ASP A 69 -8.34 -10.26 8.41
C ASP A 69 -7.02 -11.01 8.12
N GLY A 70 -5.96 -10.30 7.71
CA GLY A 70 -4.60 -10.86 7.62
C GLY A 70 -4.23 -11.47 6.27
N HIS A 71 -4.99 -11.21 5.21
CA HIS A 71 -4.67 -11.68 3.87
C HIS A 71 -3.96 -10.60 3.04
N THR A 72 -3.11 -11.05 2.13
CA THR A 72 -2.48 -10.20 1.14
C THR A 72 -2.50 -10.86 -0.23
N LEU A 73 -2.59 -10.03 -1.26
CA LEU A 73 -2.37 -10.46 -2.64
C LEU A 73 -1.57 -9.41 -3.38
N VAL A 74 -0.76 -9.88 -4.32
CA VAL A 74 -0.03 -9.04 -5.26
C VAL A 74 -0.30 -9.52 -6.67
N GLN A 75 -0.58 -8.56 -7.54
CA GLN A 75 -0.59 -8.78 -8.98
C GLN A 75 0.21 -7.67 -9.65
N VAL A 76 1.15 -8.05 -10.50
CA VAL A 76 1.91 -7.11 -11.34
C VAL A 76 1.98 -7.66 -12.74
N MET A 77 1.58 -6.85 -13.70
CA MET A 77 1.62 -7.15 -15.13
C MET A 77 2.60 -6.22 -15.81
N GLU A 78 3.60 -6.77 -16.47
CA GLU A 78 4.41 -6.06 -17.45
C GLU A 78 3.62 -5.89 -18.75
N ARG A 79 3.55 -4.67 -19.27
CA ARG A 79 2.81 -4.38 -20.52
C ARG A 79 3.52 -4.99 -21.73
N ASN A 80 4.85 -5.02 -21.68
CA ASN A 80 5.71 -5.52 -22.75
C ASN A 80 6.76 -6.46 -22.15
N PRO A 81 6.39 -7.72 -21.82
CA PRO A 81 7.30 -8.64 -21.17
C PRO A 81 8.46 -9.01 -22.10
N GLN A 82 9.68 -8.86 -21.61
CA GLN A 82 10.86 -9.39 -22.28
C GLN A 82 11.13 -10.82 -21.81
N ALA A 83 11.98 -11.56 -22.53
CA ALA A 83 12.47 -12.84 -22.03
C ALA A 83 13.26 -12.61 -20.74
N GLN A 84 12.69 -12.97 -19.60
CA GLN A 84 13.30 -12.76 -18.29
C GLN A 84 14.18 -13.95 -17.94
N SER A 85 15.43 -13.66 -17.57
CA SER A 85 16.22 -14.56 -16.72
C SER A 85 15.93 -14.21 -15.27
N PRO A 86 15.93 -15.19 -14.34
CA PRO A 86 15.77 -14.91 -12.92
C PRO A 86 16.82 -13.87 -12.47
N ALA A 87 16.36 -12.74 -11.95
CA ALA A 87 17.23 -11.66 -11.43
C ALA A 87 17.71 -11.92 -9.99
N GLY A 88 17.50 -13.14 -9.48
CA GLY A 88 17.75 -13.57 -8.11
C GLY A 88 17.44 -15.05 -7.94
N PRO A 89 17.52 -15.57 -6.70
CA PRO A 89 17.28 -16.98 -6.41
C PRO A 89 15.81 -17.38 -6.61
N GLU A 90 14.90 -16.41 -6.58
CA GLU A 90 13.48 -16.60 -6.83
C GLU A 90 13.04 -15.94 -8.13
N GLN A 91 12.14 -16.62 -8.80
CA GLN A 91 11.35 -16.07 -9.88
C GLN A 91 9.96 -15.72 -9.36
N TYR A 92 9.56 -14.45 -9.45
CA TYR A 92 8.27 -13.98 -8.97
C TYR A 92 7.19 -13.91 -10.07
N SER A 93 7.62 -13.82 -11.32
CA SER A 93 6.76 -13.67 -12.49
C SER A 93 6.95 -14.81 -13.49
N GLN A 94 5.89 -15.12 -14.23
CA GLN A 94 5.95 -15.99 -15.41
C GLN A 94 5.27 -15.28 -16.58
N GLY A 95 5.98 -15.16 -17.70
CA GLY A 95 5.47 -14.43 -18.87
C GLY A 95 5.20 -12.94 -18.60
N GLY A 96 5.91 -12.34 -17.63
CA GLY A 96 5.71 -10.96 -17.20
C GLY A 96 4.47 -10.71 -16.35
N TYR A 97 3.85 -11.76 -15.82
CA TYR A 97 2.78 -11.64 -14.83
C TYR A 97 3.24 -12.22 -13.49
N GLU A 98 3.17 -11.43 -12.44
CA GLU A 98 3.22 -11.90 -11.05
C GLU A 98 1.79 -11.98 -10.54
N ALA A 99 1.45 -13.10 -9.92
CA ALA A 99 0.21 -13.27 -9.18
C ALA A 99 0.48 -14.20 -8.01
N SER A 100 0.27 -13.71 -6.80
CA SER A 100 0.29 -14.55 -5.61
C SER A 100 -0.63 -13.99 -4.53
N PHE A 101 -1.14 -14.87 -3.68
CA PHE A 101 -1.96 -14.54 -2.53
C PHE A 101 -1.64 -15.46 -1.34
N GLY A 102 -2.07 -15.04 -0.17
CA GLY A 102 -1.95 -15.79 1.08
C GLY A 102 -2.12 -14.86 2.28
N THR A 103 -1.38 -15.12 3.34
CA THR A 103 -1.47 -14.37 4.60
C THR A 103 -0.22 -13.54 4.87
N TYR A 104 -0.32 -12.57 5.78
CA TYR A 104 0.83 -11.77 6.19
C TYR A 104 0.89 -11.52 7.69
N VAL A 105 2.11 -11.36 8.19
CA VAL A 105 2.40 -10.95 9.57
C VAL A 105 3.37 -9.77 9.55
N ILE A 106 3.10 -8.74 10.35
CA ILE A 106 3.95 -7.55 10.45
C ILE A 106 4.83 -7.65 11.70
N ASP A 107 6.11 -7.33 11.53
CA ASP A 107 7.01 -6.95 12.61
C ASP A 107 7.26 -5.44 12.54
N GLU A 108 6.59 -4.71 13.43
CA GLU A 108 6.66 -3.25 13.50
C GLU A 108 8.06 -2.75 13.90
N ARG A 109 8.84 -3.54 14.65
CA ARG A 109 10.16 -3.14 15.12
C ARG A 109 11.18 -3.14 13.98
N SER A 110 11.13 -4.16 13.15
CA SER A 110 12.04 -4.29 12.01
C SER A 110 11.52 -3.62 10.74
N HIS A 111 10.29 -3.08 10.77
CA HIS A 111 9.58 -2.59 9.59
C HIS A 111 9.55 -3.62 8.46
N THR A 112 9.19 -4.85 8.81
CA THR A 112 9.03 -5.93 7.85
C THR A 112 7.63 -6.55 7.92
N PHE A 113 7.17 -7.07 6.79
CA PHE A 113 6.07 -8.02 6.77
C PHE A 113 6.55 -9.32 6.14
N THR A 114 6.11 -10.45 6.68
CA THR A 114 6.33 -11.76 6.08
C THR A 114 5.09 -12.14 5.29
N PHE A 115 5.23 -12.37 4.00
CA PHE A 115 4.18 -12.90 3.15
C PHE A 115 4.29 -14.42 3.09
N HIS A 116 3.28 -15.10 3.64
CA HIS A 116 3.11 -16.55 3.61
C HIS A 116 2.34 -16.92 2.33
N VAL A 117 3.04 -17.45 1.32
CA VAL A 117 2.45 -17.67 0.00
C VAL A 117 1.61 -18.95 -0.01
N GLU A 118 0.30 -18.83 -0.23
CA GLU A 118 -0.64 -19.96 -0.29
C GLU A 118 -0.95 -20.36 -1.73
N GLY A 119 -1.00 -19.39 -2.64
CA GLY A 119 -1.20 -19.62 -4.06
C GLY A 119 -0.40 -18.64 -4.91
N ALA A 120 0.16 -19.13 -6.02
CA ALA A 120 0.94 -18.31 -6.94
C ALA A 120 0.89 -18.86 -8.36
N LEU A 121 1.06 -17.97 -9.35
CA LEU A 121 1.29 -18.35 -10.74
C LEU A 121 2.61 -19.14 -10.87
N VAL A 122 3.68 -18.64 -10.25
CA VAL A 122 4.95 -19.36 -10.14
C VAL A 122 4.85 -20.39 -9.01
N ARG A 123 4.69 -21.66 -9.37
CA ARG A 123 4.42 -22.76 -8.43
C ARG A 123 5.48 -22.94 -7.34
N SER A 124 6.75 -22.62 -7.65
CA SER A 124 7.85 -22.76 -6.69
C SER A 124 7.78 -21.79 -5.51
N LEU A 125 6.89 -20.79 -5.54
CA LEU A 125 6.67 -19.87 -4.42
C LEU A 125 5.71 -20.43 -3.37
N ILE A 126 4.86 -21.40 -3.73
CA ILE A 126 3.82 -21.91 -2.83
C ILE A 126 4.45 -22.54 -1.59
N GLY A 127 3.98 -22.13 -0.41
CA GLY A 127 4.50 -22.57 0.89
C GLY A 127 5.76 -21.84 1.36
N LYS A 128 6.23 -20.82 0.63
CA LYS A 128 7.38 -20.00 1.05
C LYS A 128 6.95 -18.84 1.93
N ASP A 129 7.85 -18.50 2.85
CA ASP A 129 7.83 -17.26 3.60
C ASP A 129 8.73 -16.23 2.91
N LEU A 130 8.13 -15.10 2.54
CA LEU A 130 8.80 -14.02 1.84
C LEU A 130 8.83 -12.78 2.74
N PRO A 131 9.87 -12.61 3.57
CA PRO A 131 10.04 -11.38 4.36
C PRO A 131 10.36 -10.20 3.44
N ARG A 132 9.62 -9.11 3.63
CA ARG A 132 9.71 -7.86 2.88
C ARG A 132 9.91 -6.70 3.84
N ALA A 133 10.91 -5.87 3.57
CA ALA A 133 11.05 -4.61 4.28
C ALA A 133 10.11 -3.58 3.65
N PHE A 134 9.51 -2.72 4.47
CA PHE A 134 8.62 -1.68 4.00
C PHE A 134 8.90 -0.32 4.63
N GLU A 135 8.57 0.74 3.90
CA GLU A 135 8.58 2.12 4.39
C GLU A 135 7.22 2.74 4.04
N LEU A 136 6.55 3.33 5.03
CA LEU A 136 5.19 3.84 4.90
C LEU A 136 5.13 5.33 5.25
N SER A 137 4.78 6.17 4.28
CA SER A 137 4.69 7.62 4.44
C SER A 137 3.48 8.18 3.70
N GLY A 138 2.51 8.72 4.44
CA GLY A 138 1.26 9.24 3.87
C GLY A 138 0.55 8.19 3.00
N LYS A 139 0.43 8.49 1.70
CA LYS A 139 -0.18 7.60 0.69
C LYS A 139 0.82 6.69 -0.03
N GLN A 140 2.09 6.70 0.34
CA GLN A 140 3.13 5.92 -0.31
C GLN A 140 3.57 4.74 0.57
N LEU A 141 3.68 3.57 -0.06
CA LEU A 141 4.25 2.36 0.50
C LEU A 141 5.41 1.92 -0.39
N ILE A 142 6.62 1.87 0.15
CA ILE A 142 7.77 1.27 -0.52
C ILE A 142 7.95 -0.13 0.03
N VAL A 143 8.13 -1.12 -0.84
CA VAL A 143 8.40 -2.52 -0.50
C VAL A 143 9.69 -2.95 -1.19
N LYS A 144 10.56 -3.66 -0.46
CA LYS A 144 11.82 -4.22 -0.97
C LYS A 144 12.07 -5.61 -0.36
N SER A 145 12.89 -6.41 -1.04
CA SER A 145 13.35 -7.68 -0.47
C SER A 145 14.22 -7.44 0.76
N THR A 146 14.17 -8.35 1.73
CA THR A 146 15.15 -8.40 2.82
C THR A 146 16.40 -9.19 2.44
N ARG A 147 16.40 -9.86 1.27
CA ARG A 147 17.54 -10.66 0.81
C ARG A 147 18.55 -9.78 0.08
N PRO A 148 19.86 -9.89 0.40
CA PRO A 148 20.88 -8.99 -0.13
C PRO A 148 21.14 -9.15 -1.63
N ASN A 149 20.75 -10.28 -2.23
CA ASN A 149 20.89 -10.58 -3.65
C ASN A 149 19.62 -10.30 -4.48
N GLU A 150 18.61 -9.71 -3.87
CA GLU A 150 17.40 -9.24 -4.56
C GLU A 150 17.36 -7.72 -4.51
N HIS A 151 17.51 -7.08 -5.67
CA HIS A 151 17.66 -5.62 -5.76
C HIS A 151 16.43 -4.90 -6.31
N TRP A 152 15.29 -5.59 -6.37
CA TRP A 152 14.04 -4.97 -6.78
C TRP A 152 13.50 -4.06 -5.67
N ARG A 153 12.79 -3.00 -6.07
CA ARG A 153 12.13 -2.05 -5.18
C ARG A 153 10.82 -1.62 -5.81
N VAL A 154 9.74 -1.64 -5.04
CA VAL A 154 8.40 -1.30 -5.52
C VAL A 154 7.85 -0.14 -4.72
N ALA A 155 7.45 0.92 -5.39
CA ALA A 155 6.65 1.98 -4.80
C ALA A 155 5.19 1.77 -5.19
N TRP A 156 4.35 1.73 -4.18
CA TRP A 156 2.91 1.66 -4.28
C TRP A 156 2.29 2.96 -3.77
N GLU A 157 1.15 3.31 -4.32
CA GLU A 157 0.35 4.45 -3.92
C GLU A 157 -1.05 3.99 -3.53
N ARG A 158 -1.54 4.53 -2.42
CA ARG A 158 -2.90 4.26 -1.94
C ARG A 158 -3.92 4.91 -2.88
N ASP A 159 -4.89 4.10 -3.33
CA ASP A 159 -6.06 4.59 -4.07
C ASP A 159 -6.85 5.66 -3.29
#